data_AF-A0A7C4XVQ7-F1
#
_entry.id   AF-A0A7C4XVQ7-F1
#
_cell.length_a   1.000
_cell.length_b   1.000
_cell.length_c   1.000
_cell.angle_alpha   90.00
_cell.angle_beta   90.00
_cell.angle_gamma   90.00
#
_symmetry.space_group_name_H-M   'P 1'
#
loop_
_entity.id
_entity.type
_entity.pdbx_description
1 polymer ?
#
loop_
_entity_poly.entity_id
_entity_poly.type
_entity_poly.pdbx_seq_one_letter_code
_entity_poly.pdbx_strand_id
1 'polypeptide(L)'
;MFYTEKRDGFSRLGLLEIGGSRITTPAMLEGEILEKIDVGKAAYAVKKLFPEIYENLKPKGDIEILTGISTMSPQEITEAFSELRSIKPLYAVACADPKNVSLLIYLGADIVDNIMAVAKGYSGIYFLGDLELRLEKLKSFPCGCEFCRKQDLSGLESNEVLEITAKHNTEQLRLEVEKCRFLLEEEALRNYVEAKAKLHPELTALLRFSDREESQCFPRFRRSTCYFCSQESINRFEVRYFLNRIVECYEPKTKALLLLPCTARKPYLTSKTHRIIRSAVKVNVNEIVISSPLVVPREFELMYPAVNYDTPVTGHWSEEEVEFVAGWLAKLVEKGNFEKVVAHVEGGYRKIVEVALKDFDVIFTAEKEILSEESLKRLRKELEGYERYDLFTEMFSHALRYQFDVKAEGAVRGKYPDIELFNGERLARFDLRYGNVDIYSEIAMKLLERRDYSIEIAEFEPTTTIFCAGIEDADPKIRPNDVVVFSNSTYYGVGIARMHGSEMLEAKKGIAVEVRRKYRF
;
A
#
# COMPACT_ATOMS: atom_id res chain seq x y z
N MET A 1 -8.22 -24.70 8.86
CA MET A 1 -9.11 -23.52 9.03
C MET A 1 -8.26 -22.26 9.09
N PHE A 2 -8.66 -21.18 8.42
CA PHE A 2 -7.88 -19.94 8.35
C PHE A 2 -8.67 -18.74 8.89
N TYR A 3 -7.99 -17.90 9.65
CA TYR A 3 -8.54 -16.73 10.33
C TYR A 3 -7.73 -15.50 9.94
N THR A 4 -8.25 -14.68 9.02
CA THR A 4 -7.58 -13.44 8.60
C THR A 4 -7.72 -12.36 9.69
N GLU A 5 -6.58 -11.79 10.09
CA GLU A 5 -6.51 -10.69 11.06
C GLU A 5 -6.32 -9.34 10.36
N LYS A 6 -5.52 -9.34 9.29
CA LYS A 6 -5.18 -8.15 8.53
C LYS A 6 -4.85 -8.50 7.08
N ARG A 7 -5.20 -7.59 6.18
CA ARG A 7 -4.82 -7.64 4.77
C ARG A 7 -4.12 -6.35 4.35
N ASP A 8 -3.08 -6.48 3.53
CA ASP A 8 -2.47 -5.36 2.80
C ASP A 8 -2.16 -5.81 1.37
N GLY A 9 -3.05 -5.45 0.44
CA GLY A 9 -3.03 -6.03 -0.89
C GLY A 9 -3.33 -7.52 -0.83
N PHE A 10 -2.62 -8.31 -1.63
CA PHE A 10 -2.84 -9.75 -1.69
C PHE A 10 -2.31 -10.51 -0.46
N SER A 11 -1.36 -9.92 0.26
CA SER A 11 -0.77 -10.51 1.46
C SER A 11 -1.70 -10.41 2.67
N ARG A 12 -1.67 -11.45 3.51
CA ARG A 12 -2.49 -11.53 4.72
C ARG A 12 -1.66 -11.92 5.94
N LEU A 13 -2.04 -11.35 7.08
CA LEU A 13 -1.74 -11.88 8.40
C LEU A 13 -2.97 -12.61 8.91
N GLY A 14 -2.74 -13.74 9.54
CA GLY A 14 -3.81 -14.55 10.08
C GLY A 14 -3.31 -15.82 10.74
N LEU A 15 -4.23 -16.53 11.37
CA LEU A 15 -3.97 -17.78 12.07
C LEU A 15 -4.49 -18.95 11.23
N LEU A 16 -3.58 -19.88 10.93
CA LEU A 16 -3.87 -21.14 10.25
C LEU A 16 -3.88 -22.28 11.27
N GLU A 17 -4.99 -23.01 11.32
CA GLU A 17 -5.08 -24.28 12.04
C GLU A 17 -4.90 -25.43 11.06
N ILE A 18 -3.80 -26.18 11.21
CA ILE A 18 -3.45 -27.34 10.41
C ILE A 18 -2.88 -28.46 11.28
N GLY A 19 -3.42 -29.68 11.17
CA GLY A 19 -2.90 -30.86 11.88
C GLY A 19 -2.86 -30.75 13.41
N GLY A 20 -3.72 -29.92 14.01
CA GLY A 20 -3.74 -29.63 15.46
C GLY A 20 -2.82 -28.48 15.90
N SER A 21 -2.01 -27.94 14.99
CA SER A 21 -1.11 -26.81 15.24
C SER A 21 -1.74 -25.49 14.80
N ARG A 22 -1.41 -24.41 15.52
CA ARG A 22 -1.75 -23.02 15.15
C ARG A 22 -0.50 -22.33 14.65
N ILE A 23 -0.57 -21.76 13.44
CA ILE A 23 0.56 -21.14 12.76
C ILE A 23 0.15 -19.75 12.28
N THR A 24 0.99 -18.75 12.52
CA THR A 24 0.77 -17.38 12.04
C THR A 24 1.29 -17.22 10.61
N THR A 25 0.46 -16.68 9.72
CA THR A 25 0.80 -16.39 8.32
C THR A 25 1.38 -14.99 8.15
N PRO A 26 2.26 -14.75 7.15
CA PRO A 26 2.88 -15.74 6.27
C PRO A 26 3.76 -16.74 7.04
N ALA A 27 3.73 -18.01 6.63
CA ALA A 27 4.36 -19.12 7.33
C ALA A 27 5.30 -19.92 6.42
N MET A 28 6.36 -20.47 7.01
CA MET A 28 7.19 -21.49 6.37
C MET A 28 6.87 -22.84 7.03
N LEU A 29 6.48 -23.83 6.23
CA LEU A 29 6.25 -25.19 6.69
C LEU A 29 7.51 -26.04 6.58
N GLU A 30 7.63 -26.98 7.52
CA GLU A 30 8.77 -27.86 7.69
C GLU A 30 8.31 -29.24 8.18
N GLY A 31 9.10 -30.27 7.89
CA GLY A 31 8.98 -31.61 8.47
C GLY A 31 7.61 -32.27 8.26
N GLU A 32 7.14 -32.99 9.28
CA GLU A 32 5.93 -33.82 9.25
C GLU A 32 4.63 -33.04 8.93
N ILE A 33 4.62 -31.72 9.07
CA ILE A 33 3.44 -30.91 8.69
C ILE A 33 3.24 -30.95 7.17
N LEU A 34 4.33 -31.01 6.39
CA LEU A 34 4.26 -31.09 4.93
C LEU A 34 3.56 -32.39 4.47
N GLU A 35 3.79 -33.50 5.19
CA GLU A 35 3.18 -34.80 4.88
C GLU A 35 1.66 -34.83 5.10
N LYS A 36 1.13 -33.87 5.88
CA LYS A 36 -0.30 -33.75 6.17
C LYS A 36 -1.06 -32.95 5.10
N ILE A 37 -0.36 -32.39 4.11
CA ILE A 37 -0.96 -31.58 3.05
C ILE A 37 -1.07 -32.39 1.76
N ASP A 38 -2.28 -32.54 1.23
CA ASP A 38 -2.49 -33.07 -0.10
C ASP A 38 -2.05 -32.02 -1.15
N VAL A 39 -0.89 -32.24 -1.76
CA VAL A 39 -0.37 -31.41 -2.86
C VAL A 39 -0.86 -31.87 -4.24
N GLY A 40 -1.82 -32.80 -4.29
CA GLY A 40 -2.40 -33.34 -5.51
C GLY A 40 -1.46 -34.25 -6.30
N LYS A 41 -1.93 -34.73 -7.45
CA LYS A 41 -1.17 -35.59 -8.37
C LYS A 41 -0.78 -34.90 -9.68
N ALA A 42 -1.35 -33.73 -9.96
CA ALA A 42 -0.99 -32.90 -11.11
C ALA A 42 -0.51 -31.54 -10.63
N ALA A 43 0.64 -31.10 -11.14
CA ALA A 43 1.14 -29.77 -10.85
C ALA A 43 0.25 -28.69 -11.49
N TYR A 44 0.07 -27.54 -10.84
CA TYR A 44 -0.72 -26.45 -11.43
C TYR A 44 -0.17 -26.03 -12.80
N ALA A 45 1.15 -26.05 -12.98
CA ALA A 45 1.80 -25.72 -14.26
C ALA A 45 1.27 -26.51 -15.47
N VAL A 46 0.76 -27.73 -15.27
CA VAL A 46 0.23 -28.53 -16.39
C VAL A 46 -1.19 -28.12 -16.81
N LYS A 47 -1.90 -27.31 -16.00
CA LYS A 47 -3.30 -26.92 -16.25
C LYS A 47 -3.51 -26.27 -17.62
N LYS A 48 -2.58 -25.41 -18.04
CA LYS A 48 -2.64 -24.71 -19.33
C LYS A 48 -2.55 -25.65 -20.53
N LEU A 49 -1.84 -26.77 -20.38
CA LEU A 49 -1.67 -27.78 -21.43
C LEU A 49 -2.78 -28.85 -21.37
N PHE A 50 -3.18 -29.25 -20.16
CA PHE A 50 -4.10 -30.35 -19.92
C PHE A 50 -5.12 -30.00 -18.81
N PRO A 51 -6.09 -29.10 -19.08
CA PRO A 51 -7.02 -28.60 -18.06
C PRO A 51 -7.88 -29.71 -17.46
N GLU A 52 -8.39 -30.63 -18.27
CA GLU A 52 -9.21 -31.76 -17.78
C GLU A 52 -8.42 -32.72 -16.87
N ILE A 53 -7.14 -32.97 -17.19
CA ILE A 53 -6.27 -33.80 -16.35
C ILE A 53 -6.00 -33.10 -15.03
N TYR A 54 -5.70 -31.80 -15.06
CA TYR A 54 -5.50 -31.01 -13.87
C TYR A 54 -6.76 -31.01 -12.99
N GLU A 55 -7.94 -30.71 -13.52
CA GLU A 55 -9.18 -30.68 -12.72
C GLU A 55 -9.49 -32.03 -12.03
N ASN A 56 -9.15 -33.15 -12.66
CA ASN A 56 -9.32 -34.48 -12.07
C ASN A 56 -8.29 -34.83 -10.99
N LEU A 57 -7.08 -34.29 -11.10
CA LEU A 57 -5.92 -34.65 -10.27
C LEU A 57 -5.42 -33.51 -9.36
N LYS A 58 -6.12 -32.37 -9.36
CA LYS A 58 -5.75 -31.21 -8.57
C LYS A 58 -5.86 -31.51 -7.07
N PRO A 59 -5.12 -30.76 -6.25
CA PRO A 59 -5.20 -30.83 -4.79
C PRO A 59 -6.63 -30.63 -4.31
N LYS A 60 -7.04 -31.37 -3.26
CA LYS A 60 -8.35 -31.19 -2.62
C LYS A 60 -8.16 -30.78 -1.16
N GLY A 61 -8.85 -29.74 -0.73
CA GLY A 61 -8.87 -29.37 0.68
C GLY A 61 -9.16 -27.91 0.97
N ASP A 62 -8.80 -27.51 2.19
CA ASP A 62 -8.99 -26.17 2.75
C ASP A 62 -7.81 -25.23 2.47
N ILE A 63 -6.81 -25.67 1.70
CA ILE A 63 -5.64 -24.90 1.30
C ILE A 63 -5.58 -24.92 -0.22
N GLU A 64 -5.44 -23.75 -0.84
CA GLU A 64 -5.16 -23.63 -2.26
C GLU A 64 -3.67 -23.89 -2.49
N ILE A 65 -3.33 -24.71 -3.48
CA ILE A 65 -1.98 -25.23 -3.66
C ILE A 65 -1.46 -24.82 -5.05
N LEU A 66 -0.33 -24.13 -5.06
CA LEU A 66 0.36 -23.71 -6.29
C LEU A 66 1.69 -24.47 -6.43
N THR A 67 1.71 -25.44 -7.33
CA THR A 67 2.86 -26.31 -7.63
C THR A 67 3.41 -26.08 -9.04
N GLY A 68 4.70 -26.36 -9.24
CA GLY A 68 5.35 -26.23 -10.55
C GLY A 68 5.74 -24.80 -10.94
N ILE A 69 5.77 -23.87 -9.99
CA ILE A 69 6.11 -22.44 -10.20
C ILE A 69 7.44 -22.28 -10.95
N SER A 70 8.44 -23.11 -10.65
CA SER A 70 9.76 -23.08 -11.29
C SER A 70 9.76 -23.37 -12.80
N THR A 71 8.65 -23.87 -13.35
CA THR A 71 8.49 -24.16 -14.78
C THR A 71 7.66 -23.12 -15.53
N MET A 72 7.14 -22.13 -14.81
CA MET A 72 6.26 -21.08 -15.36
C MET A 72 7.06 -19.82 -15.68
N SER A 73 6.59 -19.09 -16.69
CA SER A 73 7.04 -17.71 -16.91
C SER A 73 6.52 -16.76 -15.82
N PRO A 74 7.15 -15.59 -15.59
CA PRO A 74 6.66 -14.60 -14.64
C PRO A 74 5.18 -14.21 -14.83
N GLN A 75 4.72 -14.10 -16.08
CA GLN A 75 3.32 -13.80 -16.36
C GLN A 75 2.39 -14.94 -15.90
N GLU A 76 2.73 -16.18 -16.23
CA GLU A 76 1.95 -17.37 -15.82
C GLU A 76 1.90 -17.51 -14.29
N ILE A 77 2.99 -17.17 -13.59
CA ILE A 77 3.00 -17.16 -12.12
C ILE A 77 2.00 -16.14 -11.59
N THR A 78 2.00 -14.90 -12.10
CA THR A 78 1.04 -13.88 -11.64
C THR A 78 -0.41 -14.24 -11.95
N GLU A 79 -0.68 -14.83 -13.11
CA GLU A 79 -2.00 -15.33 -13.49
C GLU A 79 -2.44 -16.48 -12.56
N ALA A 80 -1.54 -17.39 -12.21
CA ALA A 80 -1.80 -18.50 -11.29
C ALA A 80 -2.15 -18.03 -9.88
N PHE A 81 -1.39 -17.05 -9.35
CA PHE A 81 -1.72 -16.41 -8.07
C PHE A 81 -3.09 -15.73 -8.13
N SER A 82 -3.38 -15.00 -9.21
CA SER A 82 -4.68 -14.33 -9.36
C SER A 82 -5.85 -15.33 -9.37
N GLU A 83 -5.71 -16.44 -10.10
CA GLU A 83 -6.76 -17.47 -10.16
C GLU A 83 -6.98 -18.20 -8.83
N LEU A 84 -5.91 -18.52 -8.10
CA LEU A 84 -6.01 -19.33 -6.88
C LEU A 84 -6.31 -18.52 -5.60
N ARG A 85 -6.16 -17.20 -5.64
CA ARG A 85 -6.45 -16.35 -4.47
C ARG A 85 -7.94 -16.43 -4.11
N SER A 86 -8.20 -16.81 -2.86
CA SER A 86 -9.55 -16.92 -2.29
C SER A 86 -9.51 -16.69 -0.77
N ILE A 87 -10.61 -16.91 -0.06
CA ILE A 87 -10.64 -16.90 1.42
C ILE A 87 -9.79 -18.01 2.06
N LYS A 88 -9.42 -19.04 1.31
CA LYS A 88 -8.52 -20.10 1.79
C LYS A 88 -7.06 -19.63 1.73
N PRO A 89 -6.19 -20.16 2.58
CA PRO A 89 -4.76 -19.90 2.51
C PRO A 89 -4.18 -20.51 1.22
N LEU A 90 -3.23 -19.80 0.60
CA LEU A 90 -2.53 -20.21 -0.60
C LEU A 90 -1.09 -20.63 -0.26
N TYR A 91 -0.73 -21.84 -0.66
CA TYR A 91 0.59 -22.43 -0.45
C TYR A 91 1.37 -22.50 -1.77
N ALA A 92 2.47 -21.74 -1.84
CA ALA A 92 3.44 -21.78 -2.92
C ALA A 92 4.51 -22.84 -2.64
N VAL A 93 4.42 -23.98 -3.35
CA VAL A 93 5.17 -25.20 -3.02
C VAL A 93 6.55 -25.21 -3.68
N ALA A 94 7.58 -25.57 -2.90
CA ALA A 94 8.93 -25.93 -3.33
C ALA A 94 9.62 -24.91 -4.27
N CYS A 95 9.38 -23.62 -4.07
CA CYS A 95 9.91 -22.55 -4.92
C CYS A 95 10.57 -21.39 -4.16
N ALA A 96 10.38 -21.31 -2.85
CA ALA A 96 10.82 -20.17 -2.06
C ALA A 96 12.32 -20.24 -1.74
N ASP A 97 12.99 -19.11 -1.89
CA ASP A 97 14.33 -18.83 -1.37
C ASP A 97 14.38 -17.40 -0.79
N PRO A 98 15.45 -17.02 -0.05
CA PRO A 98 15.52 -15.70 0.58
C PRO A 98 15.40 -14.51 -0.38
N LYS A 99 15.68 -14.72 -1.67
CA LYS A 99 15.67 -13.69 -2.71
C LYS A 99 14.27 -13.47 -3.26
N ASN A 100 13.43 -14.52 -3.37
CA ASN A 100 12.10 -14.42 -3.99
C ASN A 100 10.91 -14.44 -3.00
N VAL A 101 11.09 -14.93 -1.77
CA VAL A 101 9.96 -15.24 -0.88
C VAL A 101 9.08 -14.04 -0.55
N SER A 102 9.68 -12.84 -0.42
CA SER A 102 8.96 -11.60 -0.19
C SER A 102 7.98 -11.27 -1.32
N LEU A 103 8.35 -11.58 -2.57
CA LEU A 103 7.51 -11.35 -3.74
C LEU A 103 6.41 -12.42 -3.84
N LEU A 104 6.69 -13.68 -3.50
CA LEU A 104 5.66 -14.72 -3.42
C LEU A 104 4.58 -14.36 -2.39
N ILE A 105 4.99 -13.88 -1.21
CA ILE A 105 4.09 -13.39 -0.16
C ILE A 105 3.32 -12.16 -0.67
N TYR A 106 3.98 -11.23 -1.35
CA TYR A 106 3.34 -10.05 -1.94
C TYR A 106 2.28 -10.40 -2.99
N LEU A 107 2.49 -11.48 -3.74
CA LEU A 107 1.52 -12.05 -4.68
C LEU A 107 0.38 -12.80 -3.99
N GLY A 108 0.44 -13.01 -2.66
CA GLY A 108 -0.64 -13.59 -1.86
C GLY A 108 -0.38 -15.02 -1.39
N ALA A 109 0.87 -15.51 -1.42
CA ALA A 109 1.21 -16.74 -0.70
C ALA A 109 1.11 -16.51 0.82
N ASP A 110 0.25 -17.27 1.50
CA ASP A 110 0.21 -17.29 2.97
C ASP A 110 1.18 -18.33 3.53
N ILE A 111 1.57 -19.30 2.71
CA ILE A 111 2.39 -20.43 3.08
C ILE A 111 3.48 -20.66 2.03
N VAL A 112 4.70 -20.94 2.50
CA VAL A 112 5.82 -21.48 1.73
C VAL A 112 6.44 -22.65 2.49
N ASP A 113 7.46 -23.31 1.94
CA ASP A 113 8.21 -24.39 2.60
C ASP A 113 9.73 -24.22 2.45
N ASN A 114 10.47 -25.04 3.17
CA ASN A 114 11.93 -25.08 3.11
C ASN A 114 12.51 -26.12 2.14
N ILE A 115 11.71 -26.77 1.29
CA ILE A 115 12.18 -27.86 0.40
C ILE A 115 13.31 -27.35 -0.49
N MET A 116 13.16 -26.15 -1.08
CA MET A 116 14.18 -25.56 -1.92
C MET A 116 15.45 -25.19 -1.14
N ALA A 117 15.31 -24.74 0.10
CA ALA A 117 16.45 -24.42 0.98
C ALA A 117 17.27 -25.69 1.31
N VAL A 118 16.57 -26.78 1.63
CA VAL A 118 17.16 -28.10 1.90
C VAL A 118 17.81 -28.68 0.64
N ALA A 119 17.09 -28.70 -0.48
CA ALA A 119 17.60 -29.22 -1.75
C ALA A 119 18.85 -28.47 -2.21
N LYS A 120 18.86 -27.13 -2.12
CA LYS A 120 20.03 -26.32 -2.43
C LYS A 120 21.20 -26.63 -1.48
N GLY A 121 20.93 -26.82 -0.19
CA GLY A 121 21.96 -27.20 0.78
C GLY A 121 22.66 -28.52 0.43
N TYR A 122 21.88 -29.56 0.12
CA TYR A 122 22.42 -30.86 -0.32
C TYR A 122 23.06 -30.83 -1.70
N SER A 123 22.74 -29.84 -2.54
CA SER A 123 23.43 -29.60 -3.83
C SER A 123 24.73 -28.80 -3.70
N GLY A 124 25.13 -28.43 -2.47
CA GLY A 124 26.34 -27.66 -2.21
C GLY A 124 26.19 -26.15 -2.41
N ILE A 125 24.96 -25.63 -2.30
CA ILE A 125 24.66 -24.20 -2.34
C ILE A 125 24.37 -23.67 -0.94
N TYR A 126 25.06 -22.61 -0.56
CA TYR A 126 24.95 -21.91 0.72
C TYR A 126 24.32 -20.52 0.53
N PHE A 127 23.28 -20.22 1.28
CA PHE A 127 22.64 -18.90 1.26
C PHE A 127 23.40 -17.89 2.13
N LEU A 128 23.67 -16.71 1.59
CA LEU A 128 24.19 -15.57 2.36
C LEU A 128 23.35 -14.34 2.03
N GLY A 129 22.31 -14.10 2.84
CA GLY A 129 21.28 -13.11 2.50
C GLY A 129 20.63 -13.46 1.16
N ASP A 130 20.74 -12.55 0.19
CA ASP A 130 20.21 -12.70 -1.17
C ASP A 130 21.12 -13.46 -2.14
N LEU A 131 22.30 -13.88 -1.68
CA LEU A 131 23.31 -14.53 -2.51
C LEU A 131 23.30 -16.06 -2.36
N GLU A 132 23.63 -16.74 -3.45
CA GLU A 132 23.88 -18.18 -3.49
C GLU A 132 25.37 -18.43 -3.72
N LEU A 133 26.02 -19.09 -2.77
CA LEU A 133 27.46 -19.40 -2.81
C LEU A 133 27.66 -20.90 -2.99
N ARG A 134 28.66 -21.29 -3.78
CA ARG A 134 29.07 -22.71 -3.88
C ARG A 134 29.98 -23.05 -2.70
N LEU A 135 29.65 -24.13 -1.98
CA LEU A 135 30.42 -24.58 -0.81
C LEU A 135 31.91 -24.80 -1.11
N GLU A 136 32.22 -25.34 -2.29
CA GLU A 136 33.60 -25.56 -2.76
C GLU A 136 34.48 -24.30 -2.72
N LYS A 137 33.87 -23.11 -2.78
CA LYS A 137 34.57 -21.81 -2.75
C LYS A 137 34.71 -21.24 -1.33
N LEU A 138 34.07 -21.84 -0.34
CA LEU A 138 34.08 -21.36 1.03
C LEU A 138 35.17 -22.06 1.84
N LYS A 139 35.96 -21.25 2.55
CA LYS A 139 36.95 -21.75 3.53
C LYS A 139 36.35 -21.89 4.93
N SER A 140 35.29 -21.14 5.21
CA SER A 140 34.54 -21.13 6.47
C SER A 140 33.12 -20.63 6.20
N PHE A 141 32.18 -20.89 7.12
CA PHE A 141 30.83 -20.37 7.00
C PHE A 141 30.75 -18.90 7.48
N PRO A 142 30.38 -17.94 6.61
CA PRO A 142 30.35 -16.52 6.94
C PRO A 142 29.03 -16.10 7.64
N CYS A 143 28.60 -16.84 8.67
CA CYS A 143 27.35 -16.58 9.37
C CYS A 143 27.45 -16.84 10.88
N GLY A 144 26.65 -16.11 11.65
CA GLY A 144 26.55 -16.24 13.11
C GLY A 144 25.44 -17.15 13.62
N CYS A 145 24.71 -17.87 12.74
CA CYS A 145 23.63 -18.78 13.17
C CYS A 145 24.20 -19.98 13.96
N GLU A 146 23.33 -20.70 14.68
CA GLU A 146 23.78 -21.80 15.54
C GLU A 146 24.45 -22.94 14.78
N PHE A 147 24.07 -23.14 13.51
CA PHE A 147 24.63 -24.16 12.63
C PHE A 147 26.01 -23.76 12.10
N CYS A 148 26.27 -22.48 11.85
CA CYS A 148 27.55 -22.00 11.34
C CYS A 148 28.57 -21.70 12.44
N ARG A 149 28.15 -21.07 13.55
CA ARG A 149 29.05 -20.61 14.62
C ARG A 149 29.77 -21.75 15.34
N LYS A 150 29.17 -22.95 15.36
CA LYS A 150 29.65 -24.09 16.15
C LYS A 150 30.57 -25.05 15.38
N GLN A 151 30.95 -24.73 14.14
CA GLN A 151 31.56 -25.72 13.23
C GLN A 151 32.95 -25.32 12.75
N ASP A 152 33.88 -26.26 12.84
CA ASP A 152 35.17 -26.24 12.14
C ASP A 152 35.05 -27.14 10.90
N LEU A 153 35.01 -26.54 9.71
CA LEU A 153 34.82 -27.26 8.45
C LEU A 153 35.94 -28.25 8.14
N SER A 154 37.14 -28.04 8.70
CA SER A 154 38.31 -28.86 8.37
C SER A 154 38.25 -30.29 8.92
N GLY A 155 37.38 -30.53 9.91
CA GLY A 155 37.19 -31.83 10.56
C GLY A 155 35.88 -32.54 10.23
N LEU A 156 35.08 -32.02 9.30
CA LEU A 156 33.75 -32.55 8.98
C LEU A 156 33.77 -33.40 7.71
N GLU A 157 32.99 -34.48 7.71
CA GLU A 157 32.74 -35.26 6.50
C GLU A 157 31.86 -34.48 5.51
N SER A 158 31.98 -34.80 4.22
CA SER A 158 31.26 -34.07 3.17
C SER A 158 29.74 -34.05 3.40
N ASN A 159 29.16 -35.16 3.87
CA ASN A 159 27.73 -35.24 4.17
C ASN A 159 27.31 -34.35 5.37
N GLU A 160 28.16 -34.24 6.39
CA GLU A 160 27.89 -33.38 7.55
C GLU A 160 27.87 -31.91 7.12
N VAL A 161 28.82 -31.50 6.27
CA VAL A 161 28.87 -30.13 5.73
C VAL A 161 27.58 -29.80 4.94
N LEU A 162 27.10 -30.74 4.12
CA LEU A 162 25.85 -30.57 3.36
C LEU A 162 24.63 -30.48 4.27
N GLU A 163 24.55 -31.32 5.31
CA GLU A 163 23.45 -31.29 6.29
C GLU A 163 23.43 -29.97 7.07
N ILE A 164 24.59 -29.51 7.54
CA ILE A 164 24.72 -28.22 8.21
C ILE A 164 24.31 -27.07 7.29
N THR A 165 24.68 -27.16 6.00
CA THR A 165 24.29 -26.17 4.99
C THR A 165 22.78 -26.15 4.76
N ALA A 166 22.13 -27.31 4.67
CA ALA A 166 20.68 -27.40 4.52
C ALA A 166 19.93 -26.79 5.73
N LYS A 167 20.41 -27.04 6.95
CA LYS A 167 19.90 -26.44 8.19
C LYS A 167 20.09 -24.92 8.19
N HIS A 168 21.29 -24.44 7.84
CA HIS A 168 21.58 -23.00 7.71
C HIS A 168 20.68 -22.32 6.66
N ASN A 169 20.52 -22.91 5.48
CA ASN A 169 19.67 -22.34 4.43
C ASN A 169 18.21 -22.24 4.88
N THR A 170 17.73 -23.23 5.63
CA THR A 170 16.40 -23.20 6.26
C THR A 170 16.28 -22.01 7.20
N GLU A 171 17.28 -21.75 8.06
CA GLU A 171 17.28 -20.56 8.94
C GLU A 171 17.26 -19.25 8.16
N GLN A 172 18.03 -19.15 7.08
CA GLN A 172 18.05 -17.94 6.25
C GLN A 172 16.68 -17.67 5.63
N LEU A 173 16.01 -18.70 5.12
CA LEU A 173 14.66 -18.57 4.59
C LEU A 173 13.65 -18.23 5.68
N ARG A 174 13.73 -18.88 6.85
CA ARG A 174 12.84 -18.58 7.99
C ARG A 174 12.95 -17.12 8.41
N LEU A 175 14.17 -16.63 8.59
CA LEU A 175 14.42 -15.22 8.93
C LEU A 175 13.79 -14.26 7.90
N GLU A 176 13.82 -14.63 6.63
CA GLU A 176 13.23 -13.82 5.57
C GLU A 176 11.69 -13.81 5.62
N VAL A 177 11.06 -14.95 5.92
CA VAL A 177 9.60 -15.02 6.15
C VAL A 177 9.19 -14.19 7.38
N GLU A 178 9.97 -14.26 8.46
CA GLU A 178 9.75 -13.44 9.67
C GLU A 178 9.80 -11.93 9.36
N LYS A 179 10.78 -11.48 8.56
CA LYS A 179 10.83 -10.08 8.09
C LYS A 179 9.58 -9.72 7.31
N CYS A 180 9.13 -10.58 6.39
CA CYS A 180 7.94 -10.33 5.59
C CYS A 180 6.69 -10.19 6.49
N ARG A 181 6.57 -11.01 7.54
CA ARG A 181 5.47 -10.91 8.50
C ARG A 181 5.49 -9.58 9.25
N PHE A 182 6.65 -9.18 9.79
CA PHE A 182 6.81 -7.88 10.46
C PHE A 182 6.49 -6.71 9.51
N LEU A 183 7.02 -6.74 8.29
CA LEU A 183 6.77 -5.69 7.30
C LEU A 183 5.31 -5.64 6.85
N LEU A 184 4.60 -6.76 6.85
CA LEU A 184 3.16 -6.80 6.56
C LEU A 184 2.34 -6.20 7.71
N GLU A 185 2.73 -6.46 8.95
CA GLU A 185 2.13 -5.85 10.14
C GLU A 185 2.29 -4.32 10.12
N GLU A 186 3.46 -3.87 9.70
CA GLU A 186 3.80 -2.45 9.55
C GLU A 186 3.34 -1.84 8.21
N GLU A 187 2.66 -2.59 7.33
CA GLU A 187 2.17 -2.12 6.01
C GLU A 187 3.30 -1.60 5.09
N ALA A 188 4.50 -2.13 5.26
CA ALA A 188 5.74 -1.71 4.60
C ALA A 188 6.30 -2.76 3.61
N LEU A 189 5.60 -3.90 3.43
CA LEU A 189 6.09 -5.01 2.59
C LEU A 189 6.39 -4.59 1.15
N ARG A 190 5.55 -3.74 0.54
CA ARG A 190 5.76 -3.27 -0.85
C ARG A 190 7.12 -2.62 -1.07
N ASN A 191 7.59 -1.82 -0.10
CA ASN A 191 8.89 -1.17 -0.20
C ASN A 191 10.06 -2.16 -0.20
N TYR A 192 9.94 -3.21 0.60
CA TYR A 192 10.93 -4.28 0.65
C TYR A 192 10.94 -5.10 -0.64
N VAL A 193 9.77 -5.41 -1.17
CA VAL A 193 9.58 -6.12 -2.44
C VAL A 193 10.21 -5.36 -3.60
N GLU A 194 10.05 -4.03 -3.67
CA GLU A 194 10.68 -3.22 -4.71
C GLU A 194 12.20 -3.27 -4.66
N ALA A 195 12.80 -3.30 -3.46
CA ALA A 195 14.24 -3.47 -3.32
C ALA A 195 14.68 -4.86 -3.81
N LYS A 196 13.96 -5.92 -3.43
CA LYS A 196 14.23 -7.30 -3.85
C LYS A 196 14.03 -7.52 -5.34
N ALA A 197 13.06 -6.85 -5.95
CA ALA A 197 12.75 -6.98 -7.38
C ALA A 197 13.95 -6.65 -8.26
N LYS A 198 14.88 -5.81 -7.79
CA LYS A 198 16.10 -5.42 -8.51
C LYS A 198 17.20 -6.48 -8.53
N LEU A 199 17.06 -7.55 -7.76
CA LEU A 199 18.06 -8.62 -7.70
C LEU A 199 18.06 -9.52 -8.94
N HIS A 200 16.92 -9.65 -9.64
CA HIS A 200 16.80 -10.52 -10.81
C HIS A 200 15.71 -10.02 -11.80
N PRO A 201 15.91 -10.14 -13.13
CA PRO A 201 14.91 -9.72 -14.12
C PRO A 201 13.53 -10.33 -13.93
N GLU A 202 13.46 -11.62 -13.54
CA GLU A 202 12.19 -12.31 -13.30
C GLU A 202 11.41 -11.70 -12.14
N LEU A 203 12.08 -11.27 -11.07
CA LEU A 203 11.42 -10.62 -9.92
C LEU A 203 10.88 -9.24 -10.31
N THR A 204 11.64 -8.49 -11.11
CA THR A 204 11.15 -7.23 -11.69
C THR A 204 9.93 -7.47 -12.59
N ALA A 205 9.95 -8.51 -13.43
CA ALA A 205 8.82 -8.85 -14.29
C ALA A 205 7.57 -9.22 -13.48
N LEU A 206 7.72 -10.10 -12.48
CA LEU A 206 6.64 -10.48 -11.56
C LEU A 206 5.99 -9.27 -10.88
N LEU A 207 6.80 -8.33 -10.38
CA LEU A 207 6.29 -7.11 -9.76
C LEU A 207 5.48 -6.27 -10.75
N ARG A 208 6.00 -6.07 -11.96
CA ARG A 208 5.35 -5.29 -13.02
C ARG A 208 4.05 -5.91 -13.52
N PHE A 209 3.96 -7.24 -13.57
CA PHE A 209 2.73 -7.93 -13.91
C PHE A 209 1.70 -7.81 -12.79
N SER A 210 2.11 -7.96 -11.53
CA SER A 210 1.26 -7.73 -10.36
C SER A 210 0.68 -6.31 -10.32
N ASP A 211 1.48 -5.30 -10.68
CA ASP A 211 1.04 -3.89 -10.69
C ASP A 211 -0.07 -3.59 -11.69
N ARG A 212 -0.30 -4.46 -12.69
CA ARG A 212 -1.40 -4.31 -13.66
C ARG A 212 -2.73 -4.80 -13.11
N GLU A 213 -2.72 -5.57 -12.05
CA GLU A 213 -3.93 -6.14 -11.49
C GLU A 213 -4.69 -5.11 -10.67
N GLU A 214 -6.01 -5.07 -10.87
CA GLU A 214 -6.92 -4.29 -10.05
C GLU A 214 -7.63 -5.21 -9.07
N SER A 215 -7.54 -4.90 -7.78
CA SER A 215 -8.19 -5.70 -6.74
C SER A 215 -8.66 -4.81 -5.60
N GLN A 216 -9.78 -5.19 -4.98
CA GLN A 216 -10.30 -4.58 -3.75
C GLN A 216 -9.44 -4.88 -2.52
N CYS A 217 -8.51 -5.82 -2.64
CA CYS A 217 -7.59 -6.19 -1.57
C CYS A 217 -6.59 -5.08 -1.22
N PHE A 218 -6.33 -4.13 -2.13
CA PHE A 218 -5.41 -3.03 -1.86
C PHE A 218 -6.09 -1.90 -1.07
N PRO A 219 -5.54 -1.53 0.11
CA PRO A 219 -6.07 -0.46 0.94
C PRO A 219 -5.86 0.91 0.30
N ARG A 220 -6.86 1.80 0.46
CA ARG A 220 -6.80 3.21 0.04
C ARG A 220 -5.97 4.08 0.99
N PHE A 221 -5.79 3.62 2.23
CA PHE A 221 -5.14 4.33 3.32
C PHE A 221 -4.24 3.37 4.10
N ARG A 222 -3.06 3.83 4.51
CA ARG A 222 -2.11 3.06 5.32
C ARG A 222 -1.48 3.91 6.40
N ARG A 223 -1.00 3.23 7.45
CA ARG A 223 -0.21 3.80 8.54
C ARG A 223 1.26 3.97 8.15
N SER A 224 1.73 3.14 7.23
CA SER A 224 3.10 3.17 6.77
C SER A 224 3.41 4.41 5.94
N THR A 225 4.67 4.81 5.98
CA THR A 225 5.20 5.78 5.03
C THR A 225 5.55 5.07 3.74
N CYS A 226 5.07 5.60 2.62
CA CYS A 226 5.43 5.12 1.29
C CYS A 226 6.78 5.72 0.88
N TYR A 227 7.80 4.88 0.67
CA TYR A 227 9.05 5.37 0.08
C TYR A 227 9.03 5.16 -1.42
N PHE A 228 8.95 6.23 -2.20
CA PHE A 228 8.99 6.16 -3.65
C PHE A 228 10.44 6.22 -4.14
N CYS A 229 11.15 5.10 -3.99
CA CYS A 229 12.59 5.01 -4.27
C CYS A 229 12.93 4.33 -5.60
N SER A 230 11.94 3.82 -6.32
CA SER A 230 12.12 3.02 -7.54
C SER A 230 11.23 3.52 -8.68
N GLN A 231 11.59 3.20 -9.93
CA GLN A 231 10.73 3.51 -11.08
C GLN A 231 9.37 2.80 -10.97
N GLU A 232 9.33 1.59 -10.41
CA GLU A 232 8.09 0.83 -10.20
C GLU A 232 7.14 1.51 -9.18
N SER A 233 7.62 2.47 -8.39
CA SER A 233 6.78 3.23 -7.46
C SER A 233 5.64 3.97 -8.15
N ILE A 234 5.81 4.41 -9.42
CA ILE A 234 4.77 5.13 -10.18
C ILE A 234 3.54 4.24 -10.44
N ASN A 235 3.73 2.92 -10.47
CA ASN A 235 2.69 1.94 -10.79
C ASN A 235 1.93 1.42 -9.56
N ARG A 236 2.38 1.80 -8.36
CA ARG A 236 1.74 1.39 -7.10
C ARG A 236 0.26 1.78 -7.07
N PHE A 237 -0.54 0.94 -6.43
CA PHE A 237 -1.97 1.18 -6.25
C PHE A 237 -2.25 2.54 -5.62
N GLU A 238 -1.56 2.91 -4.52
CA GLU A 238 -1.78 4.17 -3.83
C GLU A 238 -1.54 5.41 -4.70
N VAL A 239 -0.55 5.36 -5.61
CA VAL A 239 -0.25 6.45 -6.54
C VAL A 239 -1.35 6.57 -7.58
N ARG A 240 -1.70 5.46 -8.23
CA ARG A 240 -2.75 5.42 -9.26
C ARG A 240 -4.11 5.81 -8.67
N TYR A 241 -4.49 5.25 -7.53
CA TYR A 241 -5.75 5.54 -6.86
C TYR A 241 -5.84 7.01 -6.49
N PHE A 242 -4.82 7.54 -5.79
CA PHE A 242 -4.82 8.93 -5.34
C PHE A 242 -4.93 9.90 -6.51
N LEU A 243 -4.09 9.76 -7.53
CA LEU A 243 -4.06 10.69 -8.67
C LEU A 243 -5.35 10.67 -9.49
N ASN A 244 -5.94 9.49 -9.72
CA ASN A 244 -7.26 9.42 -10.36
C ASN A 244 -8.34 10.07 -9.49
N ARG A 245 -8.39 9.71 -8.20
CA ARG A 245 -9.46 10.16 -7.30
C ARG A 245 -9.42 11.65 -7.03
N ILE A 246 -8.24 12.27 -6.93
CA ILE A 246 -8.15 13.73 -6.82
C ILE A 246 -8.66 14.42 -8.09
N VAL A 247 -8.37 13.92 -9.30
CA VAL A 247 -8.85 14.51 -10.55
C VAL A 247 -10.38 14.46 -10.63
N GLU A 248 -10.99 13.36 -10.17
CA GLU A 248 -12.46 13.24 -10.08
C GLU A 248 -13.05 14.29 -9.13
N CYS A 249 -12.51 14.38 -7.91
CA CYS A 249 -13.09 15.13 -6.80
C CYS A 249 -12.66 16.59 -6.72
N TYR A 250 -11.64 17.03 -7.46
CA TYR A 250 -11.08 18.37 -7.35
C TYR A 250 -12.08 19.44 -7.81
N GLU A 251 -12.41 20.37 -6.92
CA GLU A 251 -13.22 21.56 -7.17
C GLU A 251 -12.49 22.81 -6.66
N PRO A 252 -11.66 23.47 -7.50
CA PRO A 252 -10.95 24.66 -7.09
C PRO A 252 -11.91 25.80 -6.74
N LYS A 253 -11.48 26.68 -5.82
CA LYS A 253 -12.26 27.84 -5.38
C LYS A 253 -12.06 29.10 -6.15
N THR A 254 -10.88 29.28 -6.68
CA THR A 254 -10.58 30.44 -7.51
C THR A 254 -10.29 30.00 -8.94
N LYS A 255 -10.32 30.96 -9.86
CA LYS A 255 -9.86 30.75 -11.25
C LYS A 255 -8.36 30.98 -11.43
N ALA A 256 -7.64 31.19 -10.33
CA ALA A 256 -6.19 31.26 -10.32
C ALA A 256 -5.56 30.07 -9.60
N LEU A 257 -4.39 29.68 -10.08
CA LEU A 257 -3.62 28.57 -9.56
C LEU A 257 -2.17 29.00 -9.29
N LEU A 258 -1.66 28.64 -8.12
CA LEU A 258 -0.26 28.74 -7.75
C LEU A 258 0.39 27.36 -7.74
N LEU A 259 1.42 27.15 -8.55
CA LEU A 259 2.24 25.94 -8.52
C LEU A 259 3.44 26.13 -7.60
N LEU A 260 3.66 25.16 -6.70
CA LEU A 260 4.74 25.17 -5.72
C LEU A 260 5.54 23.87 -5.75
N PRO A 261 6.83 23.89 -5.36
CA PRO A 261 7.60 22.67 -5.20
C PRO A 261 7.23 21.96 -3.90
N CYS A 262 7.37 20.64 -3.89
CA CYS A 262 7.27 19.85 -2.68
C CYS A 262 8.39 20.15 -1.68
N THR A 263 8.27 19.62 -0.47
CA THR A 263 9.27 19.72 0.59
C THR A 263 9.41 18.39 1.32
N ALA A 264 10.60 18.12 1.87
CA ALA A 264 10.85 16.92 2.67
C ALA A 264 9.86 16.80 3.86
N ARG A 265 9.61 17.90 4.58
CA ARG A 265 8.61 17.93 5.65
C ARG A 265 7.20 17.94 5.08
N LYS A 266 6.37 17.00 5.55
CA LYS A 266 4.93 16.90 5.29
C LYS A 266 4.16 17.06 6.61
N PRO A 267 2.91 17.58 6.57
CA PRO A 267 2.25 18.12 5.38
C PRO A 267 2.88 19.46 4.95
N TYR A 268 2.87 19.75 3.65
CA TYR A 268 3.74 20.77 3.03
C TYR A 268 3.52 22.16 3.61
N LEU A 269 2.28 22.51 4.00
CA LEU A 269 1.93 23.80 4.59
C LEU A 269 2.71 24.09 5.88
N THR A 270 3.18 23.06 6.59
CA THR A 270 4.01 23.22 7.80
C THR A 270 5.50 23.38 7.52
N SER A 271 5.94 23.14 6.28
CA SER A 271 7.34 23.21 5.89
C SER A 271 7.91 24.62 6.07
N LYS A 272 9.22 24.73 6.27
CA LYS A 272 9.90 26.03 6.38
C LYS A 272 9.65 26.87 5.12
N THR A 273 9.79 26.26 3.93
CA THR A 273 9.62 26.92 2.63
C THR A 273 8.22 27.50 2.46
N HIS A 274 7.18 26.68 2.64
CA HIS A 274 5.80 27.13 2.43
C HIS A 274 5.38 28.20 3.47
N ARG A 275 5.85 28.08 4.71
CA ARG A 275 5.64 29.12 5.75
C ARG A 275 6.31 30.45 5.39
N ILE A 276 7.53 30.43 4.85
CA ILE A 276 8.21 31.66 4.40
C ILE A 276 7.43 32.31 3.26
N ILE A 277 7.04 31.54 2.24
CA ILE A 277 6.26 32.05 1.09
C ILE A 277 4.97 32.72 1.59
N ARG A 278 4.21 32.04 2.45
CA ARG A 278 2.94 32.56 3.00
C ARG A 278 3.10 33.72 3.98
N SER A 279 4.26 33.85 4.63
CA SER A 279 4.56 35.03 5.44
C SER A 279 4.88 36.25 4.58
N ALA A 280 5.44 36.03 3.39
CA ALA A 280 5.79 37.10 2.45
C ALA A 280 4.62 37.47 1.52
N VAL A 281 3.74 36.54 1.21
CA VAL A 281 2.64 36.71 0.23
C VAL A 281 1.33 36.19 0.80
N LYS A 282 0.25 36.98 0.65
CA LYS A 282 -1.11 36.52 0.95
C LYS A 282 -1.56 35.57 -0.15
N VAL A 283 -1.50 34.27 0.12
CA VAL A 283 -1.93 33.24 -0.83
C VAL A 283 -3.42 32.99 -0.66
N ASN A 284 -4.22 33.59 -1.55
CA ASN A 284 -5.68 33.50 -1.60
C ASN A 284 -6.18 32.82 -2.89
N VAL A 285 -5.31 32.07 -3.57
CA VAL A 285 -5.62 31.30 -4.78
C VAL A 285 -5.55 29.81 -4.49
N ASN A 286 -5.94 28.96 -5.45
CA ASN A 286 -5.70 27.52 -5.31
C ASN A 286 -4.20 27.23 -5.42
N GLU A 287 -3.76 26.14 -4.80
CA GLU A 287 -2.38 25.70 -4.91
C GLU A 287 -2.30 24.25 -5.32
N ILE A 288 -1.34 23.94 -6.19
CA ILE A 288 -0.92 22.57 -6.49
C ILE A 288 0.57 22.45 -6.18
N VAL A 289 0.91 21.45 -5.37
CA VAL A 289 2.29 21.11 -5.01
C VAL A 289 2.78 19.99 -5.93
N ILE A 290 3.85 20.26 -6.68
CA ILE A 290 4.46 19.31 -7.60
C ILE A 290 5.49 18.47 -6.83
N SER A 291 5.38 17.14 -6.92
CA SER A 291 6.33 16.17 -6.34
C SER A 291 6.54 14.99 -7.30
N SER A 292 7.34 14.00 -6.87
CA SER A 292 7.51 12.72 -7.58
C SER A 292 7.00 11.59 -6.68
N PRO A 293 6.15 10.68 -7.15
CA PRO A 293 5.36 10.73 -8.41
C PRO A 293 4.07 11.56 -8.26
N LEU A 294 3.83 12.20 -7.10
CA LEU A 294 2.55 12.83 -6.78
C LEU A 294 2.45 14.29 -7.27
N VAL A 295 1.26 14.68 -7.72
CA VAL A 295 0.84 16.07 -7.92
C VAL A 295 -0.33 16.33 -6.99
N VAL A 296 -0.19 17.27 -6.06
CA VAL A 296 -1.08 17.36 -4.88
C VAL A 296 -1.72 18.75 -4.80
N PRO A 297 -3.00 18.91 -5.16
CA PRO A 297 -3.76 20.09 -4.75
C PRO A 297 -3.76 20.22 -3.23
N ARG A 298 -3.63 21.46 -2.73
CA ARG A 298 -3.47 21.77 -1.31
C ARG A 298 -4.55 21.15 -0.43
N GLU A 299 -5.76 21.07 -0.96
CA GLU A 299 -6.95 20.54 -0.30
C GLU A 299 -6.77 19.05 0.10
N PHE A 300 -5.90 18.31 -0.60
CA PHE A 300 -5.63 16.90 -0.36
C PHE A 300 -4.31 16.62 0.38
N GLU A 301 -3.59 17.64 0.87
CA GLU A 301 -2.24 17.42 1.44
C GLU A 301 -2.21 16.61 2.75
N LEU A 302 -3.36 16.46 3.42
CA LEU A 302 -3.53 15.62 4.61
C LEU A 302 -4.02 14.20 4.28
N MET A 303 -4.29 13.91 3.00
CA MET A 303 -4.75 12.60 2.57
C MET A 303 -3.56 11.70 2.22
N TYR A 304 -3.73 10.39 2.39
CA TYR A 304 -2.77 9.39 1.96
C TYR A 304 -2.77 9.25 0.44
N PRO A 305 -1.60 9.06 -0.21
CA PRO A 305 -0.27 8.99 0.40
C PRO A 305 0.42 10.35 0.60
N ALA A 306 -0.20 11.48 0.24
CA ALA A 306 0.44 12.81 0.27
C ALA A 306 1.00 13.23 1.64
N VAL A 307 0.34 12.87 2.75
CA VAL A 307 0.87 13.15 4.10
C VAL A 307 1.86 12.08 4.60
N ASN A 308 1.83 10.87 4.04
CA ASN A 308 2.60 9.70 4.48
C ASN A 308 3.49 9.12 3.36
N TYR A 309 4.25 9.96 2.65
CA TYR A 309 5.26 9.46 1.71
C TYR A 309 6.63 10.09 1.98
N ASP A 310 7.65 9.52 1.37
CA ASP A 310 8.97 10.12 1.19
C ASP A 310 9.55 9.74 -0.18
N THR A 311 10.42 10.58 -0.71
CA THR A 311 11.03 10.39 -2.02
C THR A 311 12.44 10.98 -2.02
N PRO A 312 13.41 10.39 -2.75
CA PRO A 312 14.72 11.01 -2.94
C PRO A 312 14.59 12.41 -3.54
N VAL A 313 15.18 13.42 -2.89
CA VAL A 313 15.20 14.81 -3.37
C VAL A 313 16.60 15.14 -3.88
N THR A 314 16.99 14.51 -5.00
CA THR A 314 18.32 14.70 -5.62
C THR A 314 18.37 15.91 -6.56
N GLY A 315 17.20 16.46 -6.93
CA GLY A 315 17.07 17.48 -7.97
C GLY A 315 17.20 16.94 -9.40
N HIS A 316 17.57 15.65 -9.54
CA HIS A 316 17.57 14.95 -10.82
C HIS A 316 16.20 14.34 -11.09
N TRP A 317 15.70 14.51 -12.32
CA TRP A 317 14.42 13.99 -12.77
C TRP A 317 14.64 13.24 -14.08
N SER A 318 14.26 11.97 -14.10
CA SER A 318 14.27 11.17 -15.34
C SER A 318 13.18 11.66 -16.31
N GLU A 319 13.32 11.34 -17.60
CA GLU A 319 12.31 11.72 -18.61
C GLU A 319 10.95 11.08 -18.31
N GLU A 320 10.94 9.81 -17.90
CA GLU A 320 9.73 9.08 -17.49
C GLU A 320 9.03 9.76 -16.30
N GLU A 321 9.78 10.19 -15.28
CA GLU A 321 9.20 10.94 -14.15
C GLU A 321 8.64 12.28 -14.58
N VAL A 322 9.35 13.02 -15.44
CA VAL A 322 8.88 14.31 -15.96
C VAL A 322 7.58 14.13 -16.73
N GLU A 323 7.51 13.17 -17.65
CA GLU A 323 6.32 12.89 -18.45
C GLU A 323 5.14 12.44 -17.58
N PHE A 324 5.39 11.54 -16.63
CA PHE A 324 4.37 11.05 -15.72
C PHE A 324 3.75 12.19 -14.89
N VAL A 325 4.59 12.96 -14.20
CA VAL A 325 4.13 14.05 -13.33
C VAL A 325 3.50 15.17 -14.16
N ALA A 326 4.05 15.48 -15.34
CA ALA A 326 3.48 16.49 -16.23
C ALA A 326 2.07 16.10 -16.71
N GLY A 327 1.85 14.83 -17.07
CA GLY A 327 0.54 14.35 -17.49
C GLY A 327 -0.54 14.51 -16.41
N TRP A 328 -0.20 14.24 -15.14
CA TRP A 328 -1.12 14.44 -14.02
C TRP A 328 -1.36 15.90 -13.68
N LEU A 329 -0.32 16.73 -13.76
CA LEU A 329 -0.45 18.18 -13.59
C LEU A 329 -1.39 18.77 -14.65
N ALA A 330 -1.23 18.41 -15.93
CA ALA A 330 -2.09 18.88 -17.01
C ALA A 330 -3.56 18.54 -16.74
N LYS A 331 -3.88 17.30 -16.38
CA LYS A 331 -5.25 16.86 -16.04
C LYS A 331 -5.88 17.70 -14.91
N LEU A 332 -5.13 18.02 -13.86
CA LEU A 332 -5.62 18.83 -12.75
C LEU A 332 -5.85 20.29 -13.15
N VAL A 333 -4.97 20.85 -13.97
CA VAL A 333 -5.10 22.23 -14.47
C VAL A 333 -6.31 22.35 -15.41
N GLU A 334 -6.49 21.40 -16.32
CA GLU A 334 -7.66 21.30 -17.20
C GLU A 334 -8.95 21.14 -16.40
N LYS A 335 -8.98 20.21 -15.44
CA LYS A 335 -10.12 19.99 -14.53
C LYS A 335 -10.52 21.27 -13.81
N GLY A 336 -9.55 22.06 -13.36
CA GLY A 336 -9.82 23.30 -12.64
C GLY A 336 -10.32 24.45 -13.51
N ASN A 337 -10.09 24.38 -14.82
CA ASN A 337 -10.41 25.43 -15.79
C ASN A 337 -9.92 26.80 -15.28
N PHE A 338 -8.61 26.88 -15.03
CA PHE A 338 -7.95 28.07 -14.50
C PHE A 338 -7.71 29.11 -15.60
N GLU A 339 -7.99 30.37 -15.28
CA GLU A 339 -7.75 31.51 -16.17
C GLU A 339 -6.33 32.08 -15.98
N LYS A 340 -5.73 31.86 -14.82
CA LYS A 340 -4.37 32.30 -14.50
C LYS A 340 -3.58 31.19 -13.81
N VAL A 341 -2.41 30.87 -14.34
CA VAL A 341 -1.47 29.92 -13.72
C VAL A 341 -0.16 30.63 -13.38
N VAL A 342 0.18 30.66 -12.10
CA VAL A 342 1.42 31.23 -11.58
C VAL A 342 2.33 30.09 -11.13
N ALA A 343 3.48 29.94 -11.76
CA ALA A 343 4.46 28.92 -11.44
C ALA A 343 5.58 29.50 -10.57
N HIS A 344 5.63 29.12 -9.30
CA HIS A 344 6.66 29.54 -8.36
C HIS A 344 7.62 28.39 -8.04
N VAL A 345 8.29 27.92 -9.10
CA VAL A 345 9.13 26.72 -9.12
C VAL A 345 10.40 26.95 -9.94
N GLU A 346 11.42 26.13 -9.71
CA GLU A 346 12.71 26.18 -10.42
C GLU A 346 13.22 24.77 -10.78
N GLY A 347 14.29 24.70 -11.58
CA GLY A 347 14.97 23.44 -11.92
C GLY A 347 14.04 22.41 -12.58
N GLY A 348 14.10 21.16 -12.11
CA GLY A 348 13.28 20.06 -12.64
C GLY A 348 11.77 20.32 -12.54
N TYR A 349 11.30 21.02 -11.51
CA TYR A 349 9.90 21.40 -11.38
C TYR A 349 9.45 22.35 -12.49
N ARG A 350 10.32 23.31 -12.88
CA ARG A 350 10.04 24.19 -14.02
C ARG A 350 9.92 23.40 -15.33
N LYS A 351 10.80 22.43 -15.57
CA LYS A 351 10.71 21.53 -16.73
C LYS A 351 9.37 20.78 -16.77
N ILE A 352 8.90 20.28 -15.62
CA ILE A 352 7.58 19.61 -15.53
C ILE A 352 6.45 20.56 -15.93
N VAL A 353 6.47 21.80 -15.43
CA VAL A 353 5.44 22.80 -15.77
C VAL A 353 5.48 23.14 -17.26
N GLU A 354 6.67 23.35 -17.83
CA GLU A 354 6.83 23.65 -19.26
C GLU A 354 6.33 22.51 -20.16
N VAL A 355 6.55 21.24 -19.76
CA VAL A 355 6.03 20.07 -20.47
C VAL A 355 4.51 19.94 -20.31
N ALA A 356 4.01 20.06 -19.08
CA ALA A 356 2.60 19.87 -18.76
C ALA A 356 1.69 20.93 -19.39
N LEU A 357 2.14 22.19 -19.35
CA LEU A 357 1.32 23.37 -19.60
C LEU A 357 1.80 24.17 -20.82
N LYS A 358 2.37 23.49 -21.82
CA LYS A 358 2.90 24.11 -23.04
C LYS A 358 1.89 24.98 -23.81
N ASP A 359 0.59 24.66 -23.66
CA ASP A 359 -0.53 25.33 -24.33
C ASP A 359 -1.23 26.36 -23.41
N PHE A 360 -0.69 26.63 -22.22
CA PHE A 360 -1.20 27.61 -21.25
C PHE A 360 -0.25 28.80 -21.11
N ASP A 361 -0.81 29.98 -20.85
CA ASP A 361 -0.02 31.16 -20.47
C ASP A 361 0.38 31.05 -18.99
N VAL A 362 1.60 30.57 -18.74
CA VAL A 362 2.13 30.33 -17.39
C VAL A 362 3.09 31.45 -16.97
N ILE A 363 2.78 32.10 -15.85
CA ILE A 363 3.62 33.16 -15.29
C ILE A 363 4.63 32.56 -14.31
N PHE A 364 5.88 32.44 -14.73
CA PHE A 364 6.98 32.03 -13.85
C PHE A 364 7.43 33.20 -12.96
N THR A 365 7.52 32.96 -11.65
CA THR A 365 7.86 34.01 -10.66
C THR A 365 9.15 33.75 -9.89
N ALA A 366 9.68 32.52 -9.91
CA ALA A 366 10.96 32.20 -9.28
C ALA A 366 12.12 32.47 -10.24
N GLU A 367 13.06 33.33 -9.82
CA GLU A 367 14.30 33.61 -10.52
C GLU A 367 15.48 33.09 -9.70
N LYS A 368 16.16 32.05 -10.20
CA LYS A 368 17.28 31.31 -9.58
C LYS A 368 16.95 30.58 -8.27
N GLU A 369 16.32 31.27 -7.33
CA GLU A 369 15.93 30.76 -6.01
C GLU A 369 14.48 31.17 -5.67
N ILE A 370 13.63 30.21 -5.31
CA ILE A 370 12.23 30.45 -4.95
C ILE A 370 12.05 31.39 -3.74
N LEU A 371 12.98 31.39 -2.77
CA LEU A 371 12.86 32.19 -1.54
C LEU A 371 13.55 33.55 -1.59
N SER A 372 14.10 33.95 -2.75
CA SER A 372 14.77 35.26 -2.89
C SER A 372 13.76 36.41 -2.75
N GLU A 373 14.23 37.58 -2.30
CA GLU A 373 13.38 38.76 -2.14
C GLU A 373 12.72 39.17 -3.47
N GLU A 374 13.44 39.05 -4.58
CA GLU A 374 12.96 39.33 -5.94
C GLU A 374 11.84 38.36 -6.36
N SER A 375 12.06 37.05 -6.19
CA SER A 375 11.07 36.01 -6.48
C SER A 375 9.78 36.22 -5.66
N LEU A 376 9.90 36.55 -4.37
CA LEU A 376 8.76 36.79 -3.49
C LEU A 376 8.01 38.10 -3.81
N LYS A 377 8.73 39.17 -4.22
CA LYS A 377 8.10 40.41 -4.68
C LYS A 377 7.30 40.19 -5.96
N ARG A 378 7.86 39.45 -6.91
CA ARG A 378 7.18 39.10 -8.17
C ARG A 378 5.96 38.22 -7.90
N LEU A 379 6.11 37.20 -7.05
CA LEU A 379 4.99 36.36 -6.62
C LEU A 379 3.87 37.18 -5.96
N ARG A 380 4.22 38.12 -5.08
CA ARG A 380 3.23 39.00 -4.44
C ARG A 380 2.39 39.75 -5.47
N LYS A 381 3.06 40.40 -6.43
CA LYS A 381 2.39 41.17 -7.49
C LYS A 381 1.38 40.31 -8.27
N GLU A 382 1.74 39.06 -8.58
CA GLU A 382 0.87 38.18 -9.36
C GLU A 382 -0.33 37.61 -8.59
N LEU A 383 -0.29 37.62 -7.25
CA LEU A 383 -1.34 37.09 -6.37
C LEU A 383 -2.17 38.19 -5.69
N GLU A 384 -1.98 39.46 -6.05
CA GLU A 384 -2.81 40.56 -5.56
C GLU A 384 -4.23 40.51 -6.13
N GLY A 385 -5.20 40.99 -5.35
CA GLY A 385 -6.60 41.16 -5.78
C GLY A 385 -7.54 39.97 -5.56
N TYR A 386 -7.04 38.82 -5.08
CA TYR A 386 -7.90 37.66 -4.78
C TYR A 386 -8.51 37.72 -3.38
N GLU A 387 -9.83 37.48 -3.31
CA GLU A 387 -10.57 37.38 -2.07
C GLU A 387 -10.12 36.18 -1.25
N ARG A 388 -10.12 36.34 0.08
CA ARG A 388 -9.74 35.26 0.99
C ARG A 388 -10.85 34.21 1.03
N TYR A 389 -10.48 32.95 0.83
CA TYR A 389 -11.32 31.80 1.14
C TYR A 389 -10.78 31.03 2.35
N ASP A 390 -11.64 30.23 2.99
CA ASP A 390 -11.24 29.38 4.10
C ASP A 390 -10.70 28.04 3.59
N LEU A 391 -9.39 27.97 3.42
CA LEU A 391 -8.69 26.77 2.99
C LEU A 391 -9.06 25.53 3.82
N PHE A 392 -9.18 25.66 5.14
CA PHE A 392 -9.37 24.46 5.98
C PHE A 392 -10.77 23.89 5.85
N THR A 393 -11.78 24.74 5.67
CA THR A 393 -13.13 24.28 5.31
C THR A 393 -13.09 23.53 3.98
N GLU A 394 -12.29 24.00 3.02
CA GLU A 394 -12.15 23.31 1.73
C GLU A 394 -11.36 22.01 1.79
N MET A 395 -10.38 21.90 2.67
CA MET A 395 -9.72 20.63 2.95
C MET A 395 -10.74 19.58 3.41
N PHE A 396 -11.65 19.93 4.34
CA PHE A 396 -12.68 19.00 4.79
C PHE A 396 -13.69 18.65 3.68
N SER A 397 -14.16 19.65 2.92
CA SER A 397 -15.08 19.44 1.80
C SER A 397 -14.51 18.46 0.77
N HIS A 398 -13.25 18.65 0.39
CA HIS A 398 -12.56 17.79 -0.56
C HIS A 398 -12.24 16.41 0.01
N ALA A 399 -11.83 16.32 1.28
CA ALA A 399 -11.48 15.05 1.90
C ALA A 399 -12.71 14.16 2.12
N LEU A 400 -13.85 14.72 2.54
CA LEU A 400 -15.12 14.00 2.66
C LEU A 400 -15.64 13.55 1.30
N ARG A 401 -15.49 14.37 0.25
CA ARG A 401 -15.81 13.96 -1.12
C ARG A 401 -14.88 12.86 -1.63
N TYR A 402 -13.58 13.01 -1.41
CA TYR A 402 -12.56 12.04 -1.81
C TYR A 402 -12.85 10.66 -1.23
N GLN A 403 -13.12 10.59 0.07
CA GLN A 403 -13.30 9.32 0.77
C GLN A 403 -14.71 8.75 0.61
N PHE A 404 -15.75 9.59 0.68
CA PHE A 404 -17.13 9.14 0.83
C PHE A 404 -18.12 9.70 -0.18
N ASP A 405 -17.70 10.65 -1.03
CA ASP A 405 -18.59 11.40 -1.92
C ASP A 405 -19.74 12.10 -1.15
N VAL A 406 -19.40 12.66 0.02
CA VAL A 406 -20.33 13.38 0.91
C VAL A 406 -19.88 14.82 1.09
N LYS A 407 -20.85 15.71 1.30
CA LYS A 407 -20.64 17.10 1.72
C LYS A 407 -21.11 17.28 3.17
N ALA A 408 -20.36 18.06 3.93
CA ALA A 408 -20.75 18.49 5.27
C ALA A 408 -20.34 19.95 5.45
N GLU A 409 -21.23 20.72 6.08
CA GLU A 409 -20.97 22.10 6.45
C GLU A 409 -20.67 22.19 7.94
N GLY A 410 -19.74 23.06 8.32
CA GLY A 410 -19.35 23.23 9.70
C GLY A 410 -18.22 24.23 9.87
N ALA A 411 -17.95 24.60 11.11
CA ALA A 411 -16.82 25.43 11.46
C ALA A 411 -15.59 24.57 11.75
N VAL A 412 -14.45 24.94 11.17
CA VAL A 412 -13.17 24.29 11.48
C VAL A 412 -12.62 24.80 12.81
N ARG A 413 -12.17 23.88 13.66
CA ARG A 413 -11.52 24.13 14.95
C ARG A 413 -10.18 23.40 15.03
N GLY A 414 -9.37 23.76 16.01
CA GLY A 414 -8.05 23.14 16.24
C GLY A 414 -6.90 23.89 15.59
N LYS A 415 -5.72 23.29 15.62
CA LYS A 415 -4.49 23.88 15.08
C LYS A 415 -3.94 22.97 14.01
N TYR A 416 -3.77 23.50 12.81
CA TYR A 416 -3.20 22.77 11.70
C TYR A 416 -1.86 22.06 12.05
N PRO A 417 -1.68 20.77 11.71
CA PRO A 417 -2.57 19.92 10.90
C PRO A 417 -3.69 19.20 11.67
N ASP A 418 -3.70 19.29 13.00
CA ASP A 418 -4.71 18.67 13.88
C ASP A 418 -5.99 19.54 13.96
N ILE A 419 -6.73 19.57 12.85
CA ILE A 419 -7.99 20.30 12.69
C ILE A 419 -9.19 19.35 12.67
N GLU A 420 -10.35 19.89 13.05
CA GLU A 420 -11.61 19.17 13.22
C GLU A 420 -12.77 20.00 12.66
N LEU A 421 -13.77 19.34 12.07
CA LEU A 421 -15.00 19.96 11.56
C LEU A 421 -16.13 19.82 12.59
N PHE A 422 -16.80 20.93 12.91
CA PHE A 422 -17.88 20.97 13.90
C PHE A 422 -19.16 21.61 13.36
N ASN A 423 -20.31 21.03 13.70
CA ASN A 423 -21.63 21.62 13.56
C ASN A 423 -22.49 21.22 14.77
N GLY A 424 -22.50 22.05 15.81
CA GLY A 424 -23.03 21.68 17.13
C GLY A 424 -22.15 20.66 17.86
N GLU A 425 -21.95 19.49 17.24
CA GLU A 425 -21.01 18.44 17.64
C GLU A 425 -19.89 18.23 16.62
N ARG A 426 -18.94 17.33 16.91
CA ARG A 426 -17.85 17.01 15.99
C ARG A 426 -18.39 16.14 14.86
N LEU A 427 -18.14 16.55 13.61
CA LEU A 427 -18.54 15.81 12.41
C LEU A 427 -17.42 14.92 11.87
N ALA A 428 -16.20 15.47 11.85
CA ALA A 428 -15.04 14.82 11.25
C ALA A 428 -13.73 15.38 11.80
N ARG A 429 -12.65 14.61 11.65
CA ARG A 429 -11.26 15.07 11.86
C ARG A 429 -10.32 14.32 10.91
N PHE A 430 -9.17 14.89 10.62
CA PHE A 430 -8.12 14.14 9.92
C PHE A 430 -7.43 13.17 10.89
N ASP A 431 -7.31 11.90 10.54
CA ASP A 431 -6.40 10.95 11.21
C ASP A 431 -5.12 10.86 10.41
N LEU A 432 -4.13 11.67 10.80
CA LEU A 432 -2.84 11.77 10.11
C LEU A 432 -2.02 10.48 10.16
N ARG A 433 -2.37 9.53 11.04
CA ARG A 433 -1.73 8.22 11.07
C ARG A 433 -2.07 7.45 9.80
N TYR A 434 -3.32 7.48 9.36
CA TYR A 434 -3.78 6.81 8.14
C TYR A 434 -3.78 7.73 6.91
N GLY A 435 -3.75 9.05 7.11
CA GLY A 435 -3.98 10.03 6.05
C GLY A 435 -5.41 9.97 5.52
N ASN A 436 -6.40 9.87 6.41
CA ASN A 436 -7.82 9.81 6.05
C ASN A 436 -8.67 10.73 6.93
N VAL A 437 -9.98 10.75 6.68
CA VAL A 437 -10.95 11.45 7.52
C VAL A 437 -11.70 10.46 8.40
N ASP A 438 -11.59 10.67 9.70
CA ASP A 438 -12.31 9.96 10.75
C ASP A 438 -13.63 10.69 11.01
N ILE A 439 -14.77 9.99 10.88
CA ILE A 439 -16.13 10.59 10.89
C ILE A 439 -16.93 10.25 12.15
N TYR A 440 -17.93 11.05 12.46
CA TYR A 440 -18.78 10.91 13.64
C TYR A 440 -20.26 10.74 13.27
N SER A 441 -21.12 10.66 14.29
CA SER A 441 -22.56 10.37 14.22
C SER A 441 -23.27 10.91 12.98
N GLU A 442 -23.31 12.23 12.77
CA GLU A 442 -24.08 12.83 11.68
C GLU A 442 -23.66 12.34 10.29
N ILE A 443 -22.35 12.26 10.03
CA ILE A 443 -21.85 11.76 8.74
C ILE A 443 -22.05 10.25 8.64
N ALA A 444 -21.87 9.52 9.75
CA ALA A 444 -22.10 8.08 9.79
C ALA A 444 -23.54 7.72 9.43
N MET A 445 -24.53 8.46 9.96
CA MET A 445 -25.94 8.30 9.65
C MET A 445 -26.23 8.56 8.16
N LYS A 446 -25.65 9.62 7.57
CA LYS A 446 -25.78 9.89 6.12
C LYS A 446 -25.25 8.74 5.26
N LEU A 447 -24.17 8.08 5.68
CA LEU A 447 -23.62 6.92 4.98
C LEU A 447 -24.50 5.67 5.12
N LEU A 448 -25.09 5.45 6.31
CA LEU A 448 -26.04 4.36 6.52
C LEU A 448 -27.30 4.53 5.66
N GLU A 449 -27.86 5.75 5.61
CA GLU A 449 -29.03 6.06 4.77
C GLU A 449 -28.77 5.79 3.28
N ARG A 450 -27.55 6.10 2.82
CA ARG A 450 -27.11 5.85 1.43
C ARG A 450 -26.67 4.40 1.18
N ARG A 451 -26.53 3.58 2.22
CA ARG A 451 -25.87 2.26 2.17
C ARG A 451 -24.46 2.31 1.58
N ASP A 452 -23.75 3.41 1.85
CA ASP A 452 -22.42 3.66 1.34
C ASP A 452 -21.37 3.35 2.42
N TYR A 453 -20.42 2.45 2.14
CA TYR A 453 -19.45 1.95 3.12
C TYR A 453 -20.12 1.36 4.37
N SER A 454 -21.33 0.83 4.19
CA SER A 454 -22.15 0.28 5.25
C SER A 454 -21.94 -1.22 5.44
N ILE A 455 -22.07 -1.65 6.69
CA ILE A 455 -21.99 -3.03 7.12
C ILE A 455 -23.20 -3.31 8.02
N GLU A 456 -24.03 -4.27 7.64
CA GLU A 456 -25.09 -4.80 8.49
C GLU A 456 -24.51 -5.91 9.36
N ILE A 457 -24.74 -5.81 10.66
CA ILE A 457 -24.24 -6.77 11.64
C ILE A 457 -25.39 -7.45 12.36
N ALA A 458 -25.17 -8.67 12.81
CA ALA A 458 -26.16 -9.40 13.60
C ALA A 458 -26.50 -8.67 14.92
N GLU A 459 -27.57 -9.14 15.59
CA GLU A 459 -28.08 -8.57 16.83
C GLU A 459 -27.19 -8.88 18.04
N PHE A 460 -26.11 -8.11 18.18
CA PHE A 460 -25.22 -8.09 19.35
C PHE A 460 -24.75 -6.66 19.63
N GLU A 461 -24.24 -6.42 20.84
CA GLU A 461 -23.61 -5.14 21.17
C GLU A 461 -22.16 -5.10 20.63
N PRO A 462 -21.82 -4.16 19.72
CA PRO A 462 -20.45 -4.06 19.21
C PRO A 462 -19.48 -3.66 20.34
N THR A 463 -18.33 -4.33 20.39
CA THR A 463 -17.27 -4.05 21.38
C THR A 463 -16.06 -3.40 20.71
N THR A 464 -14.86 -3.96 20.84
CA THR A 464 -13.64 -3.46 20.16
C THR A 464 -13.50 -4.00 18.75
N THR A 465 -14.08 -5.17 18.48
CA THR A 465 -13.88 -5.92 17.24
C THR A 465 -15.20 -6.54 16.80
N ILE A 466 -15.47 -6.48 15.50
CA ILE A 466 -16.54 -7.24 14.85
C ILE A 466 -15.89 -8.30 13.98
N PHE A 467 -16.25 -9.56 14.21
CA PHE A 467 -15.75 -10.71 13.45
C PHE A 467 -16.66 -11.02 12.26
N CYS A 468 -16.13 -11.67 11.22
CA CYS A 468 -16.89 -12.04 10.01
C CYS A 468 -18.18 -12.82 10.33
N ALA A 469 -18.16 -13.66 11.36
CA ALA A 469 -19.33 -14.44 11.78
C ALA A 469 -20.54 -13.60 12.24
N GLY A 470 -20.33 -12.30 12.54
CA GLY A 470 -21.39 -11.35 12.91
C GLY A 470 -21.77 -10.39 11.79
N ILE A 471 -21.28 -10.59 10.56
CA ILE A 471 -21.60 -9.75 9.40
C ILE A 471 -22.76 -10.39 8.63
N GLU A 472 -23.81 -9.62 8.34
CA GLU A 472 -24.99 -10.06 7.60
C GLU A 472 -24.99 -9.50 6.16
N ASP A 473 -24.55 -8.26 5.99
CA ASP A 473 -24.35 -7.62 4.69
C ASP A 473 -23.15 -6.65 4.75
N ALA A 474 -22.49 -6.43 3.62
CA ALA A 474 -21.36 -5.51 3.53
C ALA A 474 -21.26 -4.90 2.13
N ASP A 475 -21.10 -3.58 2.06
CA ASP A 475 -20.90 -2.88 0.79
C ASP A 475 -19.64 -3.42 0.08
N PRO A 476 -19.77 -3.96 -1.15
CA PRO A 476 -18.66 -4.57 -1.86
C PRO A 476 -17.55 -3.58 -2.20
N LYS A 477 -17.77 -2.27 -2.16
CA LYS A 477 -16.73 -1.27 -2.45
C LYS A 477 -15.74 -1.05 -1.29
N ILE A 478 -16.05 -1.60 -0.11
CA ILE A 478 -15.20 -1.52 1.08
C ILE A 478 -13.88 -2.24 0.79
N ARG A 479 -12.78 -1.57 1.14
CA ARG A 479 -11.41 -2.09 1.06
C ARG A 479 -10.80 -2.13 2.46
N PRO A 480 -9.71 -2.90 2.67
CA PRO A 480 -8.97 -2.84 3.92
C PRO A 480 -8.57 -1.41 4.27
N ASN A 481 -8.57 -1.09 5.56
CA ASN A 481 -8.31 0.22 6.16
C ASN A 481 -9.30 1.36 5.79
N ASP A 482 -10.38 1.08 5.07
CA ASP A 482 -11.44 2.07 4.92
C ASP A 482 -12.14 2.33 6.25
N VAL A 483 -12.53 3.60 6.44
CA VAL A 483 -13.48 3.96 7.48
C VAL A 483 -14.86 3.50 7.02
N VAL A 484 -15.52 2.70 7.83
CA VAL A 484 -16.82 2.08 7.53
C VAL A 484 -17.83 2.42 8.61
N VAL A 485 -19.11 2.35 8.25
CA VAL A 485 -20.22 2.48 9.18
C VAL A 485 -20.89 1.13 9.37
N PHE A 486 -21.18 0.76 10.62
CA PHE A 486 -21.88 -0.50 10.92
C PHE A 486 -23.21 -0.20 11.61
N SER A 487 -24.19 -1.10 11.47
CA SER A 487 -25.47 -1.00 12.17
C SER A 487 -26.18 -2.34 12.35
N ASN A 488 -26.99 -2.42 13.41
CA ASN A 488 -28.07 -3.41 13.58
C ASN A 488 -29.34 -2.69 14.08
N SER A 489 -30.34 -3.40 14.62
CA SER A 489 -31.58 -2.75 15.08
C SER A 489 -31.41 -1.75 16.23
N THR A 490 -30.33 -1.87 17.01
CA THR A 490 -30.14 -1.12 18.27
C THR A 490 -28.96 -0.16 18.21
N TYR A 491 -27.88 -0.55 17.54
CA TYR A 491 -26.62 0.17 17.53
C TYR A 491 -26.20 0.53 16.12
N TYR A 492 -25.48 1.65 16.01
CA TYR A 492 -24.68 1.97 14.84
C TYR A 492 -23.34 2.54 15.25
N GLY A 493 -22.39 2.66 14.33
CA GLY A 493 -21.09 3.21 14.67
C GLY A 493 -20.14 3.32 13.51
N VAL A 494 -18.90 3.63 13.85
CA VAL A 494 -17.81 3.81 12.90
C VAL A 494 -16.67 2.89 13.27
N GLY A 495 -16.07 2.25 12.28
CA GLY A 495 -14.93 1.37 12.43
C GLY A 495 -13.95 1.46 11.27
N ILE A 496 -12.89 0.67 11.34
CA ILE A 496 -11.91 0.49 10.28
C ILE A 496 -12.02 -0.94 9.76
N ALA A 497 -12.26 -1.10 8.47
CA ALA A 497 -12.29 -2.41 7.81
C ALA A 497 -10.91 -3.07 7.85
N ARG A 498 -10.87 -4.39 8.06
CA ARG A 498 -9.63 -5.19 8.01
C ARG A 498 -9.51 -6.08 6.78
N MET A 499 -10.60 -6.17 6.02
CA MET A 499 -10.75 -6.94 4.78
C MET A 499 -11.70 -6.18 3.83
N HIS A 500 -11.82 -6.63 2.59
CA HIS A 500 -12.79 -6.05 1.65
C HIS A 500 -14.21 -6.58 1.88
N GLY A 501 -15.22 -5.86 1.41
CA GLY A 501 -16.64 -6.16 1.72
C GLY A 501 -17.05 -7.60 1.39
N SER A 502 -16.73 -8.10 0.20
CA SER A 502 -17.05 -9.49 -0.19
C SER A 502 -16.36 -10.54 0.70
N GLU A 503 -15.11 -10.30 1.11
CA GLU A 503 -14.39 -11.21 2.01
C GLU A 503 -15.05 -11.26 3.40
N MET A 504 -15.68 -10.17 3.87
CA MET A 504 -16.42 -10.17 5.14
C MET A 504 -17.57 -11.18 5.17
N LEU A 505 -18.23 -11.39 4.03
CA LEU A 505 -19.37 -12.30 3.87
C LEU A 505 -18.93 -13.74 3.56
N GLU A 506 -17.88 -13.89 2.77
CA GLU A 506 -17.36 -15.21 2.37
C GLU A 506 -16.59 -15.90 3.52
N ALA A 507 -15.84 -15.12 4.32
CA ALA A 507 -15.02 -15.65 5.38
C ALA A 507 -15.86 -16.06 6.59
N LYS A 508 -15.74 -17.33 7.02
CA LYS A 508 -16.44 -17.83 8.22
C LYS A 508 -15.85 -17.30 9.53
N LYS A 509 -14.58 -16.91 9.53
CA LYS A 509 -13.87 -16.36 10.69
C LYS A 509 -12.84 -15.33 10.22
N GLY A 510 -12.55 -14.37 11.09
CA GLY A 510 -11.60 -13.30 10.82
C GLY A 510 -12.04 -12.03 11.52
N ILE A 511 -11.16 -11.04 11.58
CA ILE A 511 -11.52 -9.69 12.01
C ILE A 511 -12.08 -8.95 10.79
N ALA A 512 -13.36 -8.57 10.82
CA ALA A 512 -13.96 -7.77 9.76
C ALA A 512 -13.73 -6.27 10.00
N VAL A 513 -14.00 -5.80 11.22
CA VAL A 513 -13.95 -4.37 11.59
C VAL A 513 -13.30 -4.17 12.96
N GLU A 514 -12.35 -3.23 13.04
CA GLU A 514 -11.89 -2.64 14.30
C GLU A 514 -12.80 -1.46 14.66
N VAL A 515 -13.55 -1.57 15.76
CA VAL A 515 -14.54 -0.55 16.16
C VAL A 515 -13.83 0.68 16.73
N ARG A 516 -14.19 1.87 16.24
CA ARG A 516 -13.69 3.15 16.77
C ARG A 516 -14.64 3.77 17.78
N ARG A 517 -15.93 3.72 17.47
CA ARG A 517 -17.01 4.31 18.27
C ARG A 517 -18.34 3.66 17.92
N LYS A 518 -19.26 3.68 18.87
CA LYS A 518 -20.63 3.21 18.71
C LYS A 518 -21.61 4.19 19.34
N TYR A 519 -22.81 4.17 18.82
CA TYR A 519 -23.97 4.97 19.19
C TYR A 519 -25.17 4.04 19.30
N ARG A 520 -26.22 4.52 19.95
CA ARG A 520 -27.53 3.86 19.99
C ARG A 520 -28.49 4.72 19.16
N PHE A 521 -29.38 4.08 18.40
CA PHE A 521 -30.43 4.79 17.66
C PHE A 521 -31.37 5.57 18.57
#